data_AF-A0A9D2RAD7-F1
#
_entry.id   AF-A0A9D2RAD7-F1
#
_cell.length_a   1.000
_cell.length_b   1.000
_cell.length_c   1.000
_cell.angle_alpha   90.00
_cell.angle_beta   90.00
_cell.angle_gamma   90.00
#
_symmetry.space_group_name_H-M   'P 1'
#
loop_
_entity.id
_entity.type
_entity.pdbx_description
1 polymer ?
#
loop_
_entity_poly.entity_id
_entity_poly.type
_entity_poly.pdbx_seq_one_letter_code
_entity_poly.pdbx_strand_id
1 'polypeptide(L)'
;ATAFQNAKIKDAVMRLLNERDGLALGICNGFQALIKLGLVPYGEITGQTQDSPTLTFNTIGRHISKMVYTKVVTNKSPWLLKAELGKVYTNPASHGEGRFVASQEWLKKLFENGQVATQYCDLDGNITMDEEWNVNGSYCAIEGITSPDGRVLGKMAHSERRGDGVAINIYGEQDMKIFESGVEYFK
;
A
#
# COMPACT_ATOMS: atom_id res chain seq x y z
N ALA A 1 -13.07 12.08 -0.57
CA ALA A 1 -13.81 10.84 -0.25
C ALA A 1 -15.21 11.18 0.29
N THR A 2 -16.00 11.90 -0.49
CA THR A 2 -17.35 12.37 -0.12
C THR A 2 -18.36 11.23 0.00
N ALA A 3 -18.13 10.12 -0.72
CA ALA A 3 -19.01 8.94 -0.69
C ALA A 3 -19.17 8.33 0.71
N PHE A 4 -18.15 8.37 1.56
CA PHE A 4 -18.18 7.75 2.90
C PHE A 4 -18.71 8.68 4.01
N GLN A 5 -19.10 9.91 3.67
CA GLN A 5 -19.97 10.71 4.54
C GLN A 5 -21.40 10.14 4.57
N ASN A 6 -21.75 9.24 3.64
CA ASN A 6 -22.98 8.49 3.68
C ASN A 6 -22.89 7.37 4.73
N ALA A 7 -23.69 7.50 5.79
CA ALA A 7 -23.74 6.54 6.90
C ALA A 7 -23.97 5.10 6.42
N LYS A 8 -24.81 4.87 5.39
CA LYS A 8 -25.08 3.52 4.88
C LYS A 8 -23.83 2.87 4.26
N ILE A 9 -23.01 3.65 3.57
CA ILE A 9 -21.77 3.16 2.95
C ILE A 9 -20.73 2.88 4.05
N LYS A 10 -20.61 3.78 5.03
CA LYS A 10 -19.75 3.57 6.20
C LYS A 10 -20.12 2.26 6.91
N ASP A 11 -21.40 2.07 7.24
CA ASP A 11 -21.89 0.87 7.93
C ASP A 11 -21.66 -0.38 7.08
N ALA A 12 -21.90 -0.33 5.78
CA ALA A 12 -21.66 -1.48 4.90
C ALA A 12 -20.19 -1.93 4.90
N VAL A 13 -19.25 -0.99 4.87
CA VAL A 13 -17.82 -1.31 4.95
C VAL A 13 -17.43 -1.83 6.33
N MET A 14 -17.94 -1.22 7.41
CA MET A 14 -17.63 -1.69 8.76
C MET A 14 -18.18 -3.10 9.00
N ARG A 15 -19.38 -3.42 8.52
CA ARG A 15 -19.92 -4.79 8.60
C ARG A 15 -19.13 -5.78 7.75
N LEU A 16 -18.67 -5.38 6.56
CA LEU A 16 -17.79 -6.22 5.76
C LEU A 16 -16.55 -6.62 6.56
N LEU A 17 -15.88 -5.66 7.20
CA LEU A 17 -14.65 -5.93 7.95
C LEU A 17 -14.92 -6.65 9.27
N ASN A 18 -15.90 -6.21 10.06
CA ASN A 18 -16.06 -6.67 11.44
C ASN A 18 -16.98 -7.89 11.60
N GLU A 19 -17.97 -8.06 10.72
CA GLU A 19 -18.97 -9.14 10.86
C GLU A 19 -18.77 -10.25 9.85
N ARG A 20 -18.15 -9.95 8.69
CA ARG A 20 -17.97 -10.91 7.59
C ARG A 20 -16.53 -11.32 7.36
N ASP A 21 -15.64 -10.87 8.25
CA ASP A 21 -14.20 -11.08 8.16
C ASP A 21 -13.62 -10.72 6.78
N GLY A 22 -14.16 -9.64 6.20
CA GLY A 22 -13.82 -9.22 4.85
C GLY A 22 -12.44 -8.60 4.74
N LEU A 23 -11.91 -8.59 3.53
CA LEU A 23 -10.67 -7.92 3.18
C LEU A 23 -10.95 -6.68 2.33
N ALA A 24 -10.08 -5.68 2.44
CA ALA A 24 -10.11 -4.50 1.57
C ALA A 24 -8.73 -4.19 0.97
N LEU A 25 -8.69 -3.88 -0.32
CA LEU A 25 -7.47 -3.58 -1.05
C LEU A 25 -7.62 -2.23 -1.75
N GLY A 26 -6.67 -1.32 -1.51
CA GLY A 26 -6.58 -0.03 -2.17
C GLY A 26 -5.25 0.10 -2.91
N ILE A 27 -5.29 0.17 -4.24
CA ILE A 27 -4.10 0.39 -5.08
C ILE A 27 -4.12 1.80 -5.65
N CYS A 28 -3.00 2.52 -5.55
CA CYS A 28 -2.81 3.89 -6.01
C CYS A 28 -3.90 4.84 -5.45
N ASN A 29 -4.85 5.30 -6.28
CA ASN A 29 -5.97 6.12 -5.81
C ASN A 29 -6.85 5.42 -4.77
N GLY A 30 -6.92 4.07 -4.81
CA GLY A 30 -7.56 3.28 -3.78
C GLY A 30 -6.88 3.46 -2.42
N PHE A 31 -5.55 3.44 -2.38
CA PHE A 31 -4.80 3.69 -1.14
C PHE A 31 -5.05 5.11 -0.63
N GLN A 32 -5.02 6.12 -1.51
CA GLN A 32 -5.35 7.50 -1.16
C GLN A 32 -6.75 7.64 -0.55
N ALA A 33 -7.73 6.89 -1.06
CA ALA A 33 -9.07 6.90 -0.49
C ALA A 33 -9.07 6.24 0.90
N LEU A 34 -8.52 5.02 1.03
CA LEU A 34 -8.57 4.26 2.28
C LEU A 34 -7.78 4.93 3.41
N ILE A 35 -6.61 5.53 3.13
CA ILE A 35 -5.82 6.25 4.14
C ILE A 35 -6.55 7.50 4.63
N LYS A 36 -7.24 8.22 3.74
CA LYS A 36 -8.05 9.40 4.08
C LYS A 36 -9.29 9.06 4.90
N LEU A 37 -9.75 7.81 4.87
CA LEU A 37 -10.85 7.32 5.70
C LEU A 37 -10.40 6.84 7.08
N GLY A 38 -9.10 6.65 7.29
CA GLY A 38 -8.55 6.01 8.47
C GLY A 38 -8.50 4.49 8.41
N LEU A 39 -9.08 3.86 7.38
CA LEU A 39 -9.19 2.41 7.28
C LEU A 39 -7.83 1.69 7.27
N VAL A 40 -6.84 2.22 6.53
CA VAL A 40 -5.51 1.59 6.50
C VAL A 40 -4.71 1.84 7.78
N PRO A 41 -4.59 3.07 8.32
CA PRO A 41 -3.80 3.26 9.54
C PRO A 41 -4.47 2.67 10.80
N TYR A 42 -5.81 2.68 10.89
CA TYR A 42 -6.54 2.34 12.11
C TYR A 42 -7.36 1.03 12.03
N GLY A 43 -7.67 0.53 10.83
CA GLY A 43 -8.61 -0.58 10.65
C GLY A 43 -10.10 -0.19 10.69
N GLU A 44 -10.40 1.09 10.94
CA GLU A 44 -11.76 1.61 11.09
C GLU A 44 -11.96 2.95 10.38
N ILE A 45 -13.21 3.28 10.05
CA ILE A 45 -13.55 4.58 9.47
C ILE A 45 -13.65 5.63 10.58
N THR A 46 -12.51 6.25 10.90
CA THR A 46 -12.36 7.32 11.90
C THR A 46 -12.18 8.70 11.26
N GLY A 47 -11.79 8.76 9.97
CA GLY A 47 -11.41 10.00 9.28
C GLY A 47 -9.94 10.37 9.51
N GLN A 48 -9.56 11.59 9.14
CA GLN A 48 -8.22 12.12 9.34
C GLN A 48 -8.22 13.22 10.41
N THR A 49 -7.23 13.13 11.29
CA THR A 49 -6.77 14.22 12.17
C THR A 49 -5.55 14.91 11.57
N GLN A 50 -5.12 16.02 12.16
CA GLN A 50 -3.95 16.77 11.70
C GLN A 50 -2.66 15.94 11.67
N ASP A 51 -2.55 14.95 12.57
CA ASP A 51 -1.37 14.10 12.70
C ASP A 51 -1.51 12.76 11.96
N SER A 52 -2.61 12.53 11.25
CA SER A 52 -2.83 11.26 10.55
C SER A 52 -1.82 11.04 9.42
N PRO A 53 -1.28 9.81 9.25
CA PRO A 53 -0.51 9.46 8.07
C PRO A 53 -1.33 9.74 6.80
N THR A 54 -0.67 10.20 5.75
CA THR A 54 -1.34 10.51 4.49
C THR A 54 -0.41 10.35 3.29
N LEU A 55 -1.02 10.42 2.11
CA LEU A 55 -0.33 10.54 0.83
C LEU A 55 -0.46 11.97 0.32
N THR A 56 0.64 12.52 -0.20
CA THR A 56 0.71 13.88 -0.74
C THR A 56 1.54 13.93 -2.03
N PHE A 57 1.71 15.13 -2.58
CA PHE A 57 2.50 15.37 -3.79
C PHE A 57 3.90 14.76 -3.70
N ASN A 58 4.31 14.11 -4.78
CA ASN A 58 5.67 13.61 -4.94
C ASN A 58 6.68 14.77 -4.78
N THR A 59 7.89 14.50 -4.28
CA THR A 59 8.95 15.54 -4.16
C THR A 59 9.31 16.18 -5.49
N ILE A 60 9.23 15.41 -6.58
CA ILE A 60 9.50 15.88 -7.94
C ILE A 60 8.44 16.86 -8.49
N GLY A 61 7.31 17.07 -7.78
CA GLY A 61 6.25 18.01 -8.17
C GLY A 61 5.48 17.64 -9.44
N ARG A 62 5.67 16.43 -9.97
CA ARG A 62 5.03 15.92 -11.19
C ARG A 62 4.60 14.46 -11.07
N HIS A 63 3.76 14.05 -12.00
CA HIS A 63 3.37 12.65 -12.16
C HIS A 63 4.57 11.78 -12.53
N ILE A 64 4.74 10.65 -11.85
CA ILE A 64 5.72 9.62 -12.22
C ILE A 64 5.03 8.49 -12.96
N SER A 65 5.68 7.95 -13.99
CA SER A 65 5.25 6.74 -14.70
C SER A 65 6.48 5.90 -15.03
N LYS A 66 6.80 4.93 -14.18
CA LYS A 66 7.97 4.04 -14.35
C LYS A 66 7.80 2.73 -13.58
N MET A 67 8.63 1.75 -13.91
CA MET A 67 8.78 0.55 -13.09
C MET A 67 9.54 0.91 -11.81
N VAL A 68 9.07 0.39 -10.69
CA VAL A 68 9.68 0.55 -9.35
C VAL A 68 9.92 -0.81 -8.75
N TYR A 69 10.90 -0.87 -7.86
CA TYR A 69 11.26 -2.07 -7.11
C TYR A 69 10.75 -1.89 -5.68
N THR A 70 9.94 -2.85 -5.23
CA THR A 70 9.35 -2.82 -3.90
C THR A 70 9.71 -4.11 -3.17
N LYS A 71 10.29 -3.97 -1.99
CA LYS A 71 10.62 -5.07 -1.10
C LYS A 71 9.46 -5.33 -0.16
N VAL A 72 9.05 -6.59 -0.02
CA VAL A 72 8.10 -7.02 1.01
C VAL A 72 8.84 -7.08 2.35
N VAL A 73 8.45 -6.24 3.30
CA VAL A 73 9.12 -6.15 4.61
C VAL A 73 8.25 -6.70 5.76
N THR A 74 6.97 -6.94 5.49
CA THR A 74 6.10 -7.79 6.31
C THR A 74 5.21 -8.64 5.38
N ASN A 75 4.86 -9.85 5.79
CA ASN A 75 3.88 -10.70 5.11
C ASN A 75 2.76 -11.14 6.07
N LYS A 76 2.53 -10.37 7.14
CA LYS A 76 1.49 -10.64 8.15
C LYS A 76 0.07 -10.42 7.64
N SER A 77 -0.10 -9.71 6.52
CA SER A 77 -1.40 -9.45 5.91
C SER A 77 -1.89 -10.65 5.10
N PRO A 78 -3.18 -11.00 5.15
CA PRO A 78 -3.82 -11.94 4.23
C PRO A 78 -3.55 -11.64 2.75
N TRP A 79 -3.38 -10.37 2.39
CA TRP A 79 -3.06 -9.95 1.02
C TRP A 79 -1.64 -10.33 0.58
N LEU A 80 -0.77 -10.71 1.50
CA LEU A 80 0.65 -10.99 1.25
C LEU A 80 1.03 -12.44 1.59
N LEU A 81 0.06 -13.34 1.79
CA LEU A 81 0.31 -14.74 2.17
C LEU A 81 1.22 -15.49 1.19
N LYS A 82 1.07 -15.23 -0.12
CA LYS A 82 1.91 -15.84 -1.17
C LYS A 82 3.08 -14.95 -1.58
N ALA A 83 3.23 -13.78 -0.95
CA ALA A 83 4.37 -12.92 -1.14
C ALA A 83 5.51 -13.36 -0.22
N GLU A 84 6.69 -13.55 -0.80
CA GLU A 84 7.89 -13.92 -0.05
C GLU A 84 8.47 -12.72 0.72
N LEU A 85 8.69 -12.91 2.02
CA LEU A 85 9.30 -11.90 2.89
C LEU A 85 10.74 -11.62 2.45
N GLY A 86 11.09 -10.34 2.30
CA GLY A 86 12.40 -9.89 1.86
C GLY A 86 12.60 -9.90 0.34
N LYS A 87 11.69 -10.51 -0.44
CA LYS A 87 11.76 -10.52 -1.90
C LYS A 87 11.42 -9.16 -2.50
N VAL A 88 12.09 -8.85 -3.61
CA VAL A 88 11.88 -7.65 -4.42
C VAL A 88 10.92 -7.96 -5.56
N TYR A 89 9.93 -7.07 -5.75
CA TYR A 89 8.94 -7.13 -6.82
C TYR A 89 9.02 -5.88 -7.68
N THR A 90 8.90 -6.06 -8.99
CA THR A 90 8.94 -5.00 -9.99
C THR A 90 7.53 -4.68 -10.44
N ASN A 91 7.01 -3.52 -10.04
CA ASN A 91 5.65 -3.12 -10.38
C ASN A 91 5.63 -1.71 -10.99
N PRO A 92 4.66 -1.40 -11.87
CA PRO A 92 4.51 -0.05 -12.41
C PRO A 92 4.01 0.92 -11.33
N ALA A 93 4.66 2.07 -11.19
CA ALA A 93 4.15 3.22 -10.46
C ALA A 93 3.59 4.25 -11.44
N SER A 94 2.43 4.83 -11.12
CA SER A 94 1.74 5.81 -11.96
C SER A 94 0.92 6.78 -11.11
N HIS A 95 1.54 7.82 -10.57
CA HIS A 95 0.85 8.77 -9.67
C HIS A 95 1.57 10.13 -9.56
N GLY A 96 0.82 11.19 -9.24
CA GLY A 96 1.35 12.51 -8.85
C GLY A 96 1.36 12.76 -7.33
N GLU A 97 0.56 12.00 -6.58
CA GLU A 97 0.32 12.16 -5.15
C GLU A 97 0.50 10.82 -4.40
N GLY A 98 1.70 10.24 -4.48
CA GLY A 98 1.99 8.95 -3.84
C GLY A 98 2.97 9.01 -2.68
N ARG A 99 3.39 10.21 -2.30
CA ARG A 99 4.38 10.39 -1.25
C ARG A 99 3.77 10.12 0.11
N PHE A 100 4.20 9.06 0.78
CA PHE A 100 3.82 8.77 2.15
C PHE A 100 4.51 9.72 3.13
N VAL A 101 3.73 10.38 3.97
CA VAL A 101 4.21 11.26 5.05
C VAL A 101 3.47 10.96 6.34
N ALA A 102 4.20 11.01 7.45
CA ALA A 102 3.69 10.79 8.79
C ALA A 102 4.65 11.41 9.82
N SER A 103 4.16 11.63 11.05
CA SER A 103 5.02 12.03 12.17
C SER A 103 5.97 10.89 12.58
N GLN A 104 7.05 11.22 13.29
CA GLN A 104 7.99 10.20 13.80
C GLN A 104 7.32 9.19 14.73
N GLU A 105 6.36 9.64 15.54
CA GLU A 105 5.55 8.77 16.39
C GLU A 105 4.76 7.75 15.56
N TRP A 106 4.12 8.21 14.47
CA TRP A 106 3.40 7.34 13.56
C TRP A 106 4.31 6.36 12.84
N LEU A 107 5.45 6.81 12.33
CA LEU A 107 6.42 5.93 11.68
C LEU A 107 6.85 4.82 12.64
N LYS A 108 7.27 5.18 13.85
CA LYS A 108 7.64 4.22 14.90
C LYS A 108 6.52 3.22 15.16
N LYS A 109 5.30 3.70 15.38
CA LYS A 109 4.11 2.85 15.61
C LYS A 109 3.84 1.89 14.46
N LEU A 110 3.90 2.35 13.21
CA LEU A 110 3.66 1.53 12.02
C LEU A 110 4.71 0.42 11.89
N PHE A 111 5.98 0.72 12.15
CA PHE A 111 7.05 -0.28 12.11
C PHE A 111 6.94 -1.28 13.28
N GLU A 112 6.70 -0.82 14.50
CA GLU A 112 6.53 -1.67 15.69
C GLU A 112 5.35 -2.65 15.53
N ASN A 113 4.23 -2.17 14.96
CA ASN A 113 3.08 -3.01 14.66
C ASN A 113 3.31 -3.93 13.45
N GLY A 114 4.37 -3.73 12.67
CA GLY A 114 4.60 -4.43 11.42
C GLY A 114 3.56 -4.10 10.35
N GLN A 115 3.00 -2.88 10.37
CA GLN A 115 2.04 -2.36 9.40
C GLN A 115 2.71 -1.83 8.13
N VAL A 116 4.02 -1.58 8.13
CA VAL A 116 4.76 -1.25 6.91
C VAL A 116 4.91 -2.52 6.08
N ALA A 117 4.18 -2.60 4.97
CA ALA A 117 4.09 -3.81 4.16
C ALA A 117 5.19 -3.91 3.12
N THR A 118 5.37 -2.81 2.38
CA THR A 118 6.31 -2.73 1.27
C THR A 118 7.04 -1.40 1.30
N GLN A 119 8.33 -1.45 0.94
CA GLN A 119 9.19 -0.28 0.85
C GLN A 119 9.84 -0.22 -0.54
N TYR A 120 10.03 0.99 -1.07
CA TYR A 120 10.87 1.20 -2.26
C TYR A 120 12.31 0.79 -1.95
N CYS A 121 12.94 0.14 -2.91
CA CYS A 121 14.31 -0.34 -2.82
C CYS A 121 15.03 -0.20 -4.16
N ASP A 122 16.35 -0.37 -4.13
CA ASP A 122 17.12 -0.58 -5.35
C ASP A 122 16.95 -2.01 -5.91
N LEU A 123 17.67 -2.33 -6.98
CA LEU A 123 17.67 -3.64 -7.63
C LEU A 123 18.13 -4.78 -6.72
N ASP A 124 19.04 -4.49 -5.79
CA ASP A 124 19.61 -5.46 -4.85
C ASP A 124 18.73 -5.63 -3.59
N GLY A 125 17.63 -4.87 -3.50
CA GLY A 125 16.70 -4.92 -2.38
C GLY A 125 17.15 -4.14 -1.16
N ASN A 126 18.06 -3.17 -1.32
CA ASN A 126 18.42 -2.23 -0.27
C ASN A 126 17.37 -1.13 -0.22
N ILE A 127 16.81 -0.89 0.98
CA ILE A 127 15.91 0.23 1.19
C ILE A 127 16.73 1.51 1.13
N THR A 128 16.32 2.44 0.26
CA THR A 128 17.06 3.68 0.03
C THR A 128 16.11 4.88 -0.06
N MET A 129 16.62 6.03 0.35
CA MET A 129 15.95 7.33 0.20
C MET A 129 16.39 8.07 -1.07
N ASP A 130 17.26 7.45 -1.89
CA ASP A 130 17.64 7.96 -3.20
C ASP A 130 16.40 8.09 -4.11
N GLU A 131 16.24 9.24 -4.74
CA GLU A 131 15.09 9.57 -5.59
C GLU A 131 15.01 8.72 -6.86
N GLU A 132 16.11 8.08 -7.27
CA GLU A 132 16.10 7.12 -8.37
C GLU A 132 15.16 5.94 -8.09
N TRP A 133 15.15 5.47 -6.84
CA TRP A 133 14.44 4.27 -6.38
C TRP A 133 13.21 4.60 -5.53
N ASN A 134 13.34 5.55 -4.58
CA ASN A 134 12.23 6.17 -3.85
C ASN A 134 11.67 7.34 -4.67
N VAL A 135 11.03 6.98 -5.78
CA VAL A 135 10.60 7.85 -6.88
C VAL A 135 9.63 8.97 -6.50
N ASN A 136 9.07 8.96 -5.29
CA ASN A 136 8.12 9.95 -4.81
C ASN A 136 8.55 10.65 -3.51
N GLY A 137 9.69 10.25 -2.95
CA GLY A 137 10.24 10.81 -1.71
C GLY A 137 9.44 10.44 -0.46
N SER A 138 8.83 9.24 -0.45
CA SER A 138 8.07 8.73 0.70
C SER A 138 8.97 8.56 1.91
N TYR A 139 8.47 8.92 3.09
CA TYR A 139 9.22 8.76 4.35
C TYR A 139 9.51 7.30 4.61
N CYS A 140 10.75 7.02 5.02
CA CYS A 140 11.26 5.66 5.20
C CYS A 140 11.06 4.77 3.97
N ALA A 141 11.00 5.35 2.76
CA ALA A 141 10.70 4.65 1.52
C ALA A 141 9.40 3.83 1.57
N ILE A 142 8.44 4.17 2.44
CA ILE A 142 7.17 3.45 2.58
C ILE A 142 6.39 3.54 1.28
N GLU A 143 6.03 2.38 0.74
CA GLU A 143 5.28 2.27 -0.51
C GLU A 143 3.86 1.72 -0.26
N GLY A 144 3.73 0.82 0.71
CA GLY A 144 2.45 0.27 1.14
C GLY A 144 2.41 -0.03 2.63
N ILE A 145 1.22 0.11 3.22
CA ILE A 145 0.95 -0.20 4.62
C ILE A 145 -0.34 -1.01 4.76
N THR A 146 -0.54 -1.65 5.92
CA THR A 146 -1.75 -2.40 6.25
C THR A 146 -2.47 -1.84 7.48
N SER A 147 -3.74 -2.21 7.65
CA SER A 147 -4.42 -2.11 8.95
C SER A 147 -3.70 -2.89 10.04
N PRO A 148 -3.92 -2.54 11.33
CA PRO A 148 -3.31 -3.26 12.46
C PRO A 148 -3.58 -4.77 12.45
N ASP A 149 -4.74 -5.18 11.95
CA ASP A 149 -5.13 -6.60 11.78
C ASP A 149 -4.72 -7.20 10.42
N GLY A 150 -4.08 -6.42 9.55
CA GLY A 150 -3.62 -6.84 8.24
C GLY A 150 -4.68 -6.95 7.15
N ARG A 151 -5.98 -6.85 7.44
CA ARG A 151 -7.08 -7.13 6.48
C ARG A 151 -7.31 -6.04 5.43
N VAL A 152 -6.84 -4.82 5.70
CA VAL A 152 -6.86 -3.69 4.77
C VAL A 152 -5.44 -3.44 4.27
N LEU A 153 -5.19 -3.55 2.96
CA LEU A 153 -3.90 -3.23 2.34
C LEU A 153 -4.02 -1.97 1.48
N GLY A 154 -3.14 -0.99 1.72
CA GLY A 154 -2.93 0.17 0.85
C GLY A 154 -1.56 0.11 0.20
N LYS A 155 -1.49 0.22 -1.14
CA LYS A 155 -0.24 0.16 -1.92
C LYS A 155 -0.25 1.19 -3.06
N MET A 156 0.89 1.79 -3.40
CA MET A 156 0.97 2.80 -4.47
C MET A 156 1.31 2.21 -5.85
N ALA A 157 2.18 1.21 -5.91
CA ALA A 157 2.55 0.51 -7.12
C ALA A 157 1.44 -0.45 -7.55
N HIS A 158 1.24 -0.54 -8.86
CA HIS A 158 0.12 -1.22 -9.48
C HIS A 158 0.43 -2.68 -9.75
N SER A 159 0.23 -3.53 -8.73
CA SER A 159 0.33 -5.00 -8.86
C SER A 159 -0.73 -5.61 -9.79
N GLU A 160 -1.80 -4.86 -10.10
CA GLU A 160 -2.86 -5.27 -11.02
C GLU A 160 -2.55 -4.98 -12.49
N ARG A 161 -1.60 -4.08 -12.79
CA ARG A 161 -1.22 -3.73 -14.18
C ARG A 161 -0.24 -4.76 -14.75
N ARG A 162 -0.69 -6.01 -14.80
CA ARG A 162 -0.02 -7.16 -15.43
C ARG A 162 -1.01 -7.92 -16.32
N GLY A 163 -0.49 -8.71 -17.24
CA GLY A 163 -1.29 -9.57 -18.10
C GLY A 163 -0.45 -10.15 -19.23
N ASP A 164 -1.06 -11.01 -20.04
CA ASP A 164 -0.39 -11.63 -21.17
C ASP A 164 0.11 -10.56 -22.15
N GLY A 165 1.42 -10.58 -22.45
CA GLY A 165 2.04 -9.61 -23.35
C GLY A 165 2.31 -8.21 -22.75
N VAL A 166 2.01 -7.99 -21.48
CA VAL A 166 2.30 -6.71 -20.79
C VAL A 166 3.69 -6.75 -20.16
N ALA A 167 4.49 -5.70 -20.37
CA ALA A 167 5.80 -5.52 -19.73
C ALA A 167 6.77 -6.72 -19.88
N ILE A 168 6.68 -7.44 -21.01
CA ILE A 168 7.46 -8.66 -21.27
C ILE A 168 8.99 -8.46 -21.30
N ASN A 169 9.42 -7.22 -21.52
CA ASN A 169 10.83 -6.82 -21.56
C ASN A 169 11.30 -6.21 -20.22
N ILE A 170 10.47 -6.25 -19.18
CA ILE A 170 10.81 -5.79 -17.84
C ILE A 170 11.23 -7.02 -17.02
N TYR A 171 12.48 -7.01 -16.59
CA TYR A 171 13.06 -8.05 -15.75
C TYR A 171 12.64 -7.88 -14.28
N GLY A 172 12.64 -8.98 -13.54
CA GLY A 172 12.24 -9.04 -12.13
C GLY A 172 10.87 -9.70 -11.94
N GLU A 173 10.60 -10.14 -10.70
CA GLU A 173 9.31 -10.72 -10.35
C GLU A 173 8.23 -9.64 -10.36
N GLN A 174 7.22 -9.78 -11.20
CA GLN A 174 6.13 -8.80 -11.30
C GLN A 174 4.90 -9.22 -10.47
N ASP A 175 4.81 -10.50 -10.09
CA ASP A 175 3.64 -11.04 -9.41
C ASP A 175 3.86 -11.28 -7.91
N MET A 176 3.29 -10.39 -7.10
CA MET A 176 3.25 -10.52 -5.64
C MET A 176 2.13 -11.46 -5.15
N LYS A 177 1.29 -11.98 -6.07
CA LYS A 177 0.18 -12.90 -5.81
C LYS A 177 -0.85 -12.37 -4.82
N ILE A 178 -1.08 -11.06 -4.80
CA ILE A 178 -1.95 -10.42 -3.81
C ILE A 178 -3.42 -10.84 -3.98
N PHE A 179 -3.86 -11.07 -5.21
CA PHE A 179 -5.24 -11.48 -5.50
C PHE A 179 -5.46 -12.95 -5.12
N GLU A 180 -4.51 -13.82 -5.48
CA GLU A 180 -4.50 -15.23 -5.12
C GLU A 180 -4.38 -15.43 -3.61
N SER A 181 -3.68 -14.53 -2.91
CA SER A 181 -3.60 -14.51 -1.44
C SER A 181 -4.93 -14.10 -0.82
N GLY A 182 -5.56 -13.05 -1.34
CA GLY A 182 -6.88 -12.59 -0.89
C GLY A 182 -7.98 -13.64 -1.09
N VAL A 183 -7.93 -14.42 -2.17
CA VAL A 183 -8.86 -15.55 -2.38
C VAL A 183 -8.58 -16.71 -1.43
N GLU A 184 -7.30 -17.01 -1.19
CA GLU A 184 -6.88 -18.10 -0.30
C GLU A 184 -7.36 -17.90 1.13
N TYR A 185 -7.41 -16.65 1.59
CA TYR A 185 -7.87 -16.30 2.94
C TYR A 185 -9.29 -16.82 3.29
N PHE A 186 -10.17 -16.97 2.29
CA PHE A 186 -11.57 -17.38 2.50
C PHE A 186 -11.82 -18.88 2.31
N LYS A 187 -10.76 -19.69 2.12
CA LYS A 187 -10.86 -21.14 2.02
C LYS A 187 -10.58 -21.79 3.37
#